data_AF-A0A845Y5M1-F1
#
_entry.id   AF-A0A845Y5M1-F1
#
_cell.length_a   1.000
_cell.length_b   1.000
_cell.length_c   1.000
_cell.angle_alpha   90.00
_cell.angle_beta   90.00
_cell.angle_gamma   90.00
#
_symmetry.space_group_name_H-M   'P 1'
#
loop_
_entity.id
_entity.type
_entity.pdbx_description
1 polymer ?
#
loop_
_entity_poly.entity_id
_entity_poly.type
_entity_poly.pdbx_seq_one_letter_code
_entity_poly.pdbx_strand_id
1 'polypeptide(L)'
;MSRLVAHHHHPADISVGFRKDATYLITGGFGGLGLLVARWMVERGAKHLVLLGRRSPDESAVEKLKELEQAGSLVVQEKADVSEWESMTMVLERINQSALPLAGVIHAAGMLSDGVLQNQSWSSFEQVMASKVQGSWYLHKLTQNYSLDFFVLFSSVASLFGSPGQVNHSAANAFLDGLAHYRRSIGLPGLSIHWGPVAEVGEAAERGADLKAQQQGMEAISPTQVIAALELLISGSNTEVGVVPIDWSIWKDRVAESLFLQDWKSTISASDSSKSEFLQYFEAAVPSARRDLLVAHVSRLVVDILGLATSQEIDLRQGLFDLGMDSLTAIELRSRLQKSLGFSVSSNVVFNYPTIEELVNYLIKEKFEPYFLEEKLKEDITVDEDDTLELEGAISKENIAELLAKELEISN
;
A
#
# COMPACT_ATOMS: atom_id res chain seq x y z
N MET A 1 -10.32 -11.89 -18.26
CA MET A 1 -10.28 -10.43 -18.10
C MET A 1 -9.38 -10.16 -16.92
N SER A 2 -8.37 -9.30 -17.09
CA SER A 2 -7.44 -8.91 -16.03
C SER A 2 -8.23 -8.30 -14.88
N ARG A 3 -8.07 -8.85 -13.67
CA ARG A 3 -8.79 -8.41 -12.45
C ARG A 3 -8.29 -7.08 -11.90
N LEU A 4 -7.13 -6.65 -12.37
CA LEU A 4 -6.50 -5.41 -12.00
C LEU A 4 -5.98 -4.74 -13.27
N VAL A 5 -6.39 -3.49 -13.47
CA VAL A 5 -6.03 -2.68 -14.63
C VAL A 5 -5.31 -1.45 -14.10
N ALA A 6 -4.12 -1.16 -14.65
CA ALA A 6 -3.45 0.09 -14.35
C ALA A 6 -4.37 1.24 -14.78
N HIS A 7 -4.81 2.06 -13.83
CA HIS A 7 -5.60 3.24 -14.16
C HIS A 7 -4.68 4.24 -14.85
N HIS A 8 -4.75 4.34 -16.18
CA HIS A 8 -4.09 5.41 -16.92
C HIS A 8 -4.73 6.73 -16.52
N HIS A 9 -3.97 7.57 -15.83
CA HIS A 9 -4.36 8.91 -15.42
C HIS A 9 -4.79 9.68 -16.67
N HIS A 10 -6.10 9.85 -16.87
CA HIS A 10 -6.61 10.90 -17.73
C HIS A 10 -6.84 12.11 -16.83
N PRO A 11 -6.03 13.18 -16.93
CA PRO A 11 -6.34 14.44 -16.30
C PRO A 11 -7.49 15.06 -17.08
N ALA A 12 -8.69 14.53 -16.90
CA ALA A 12 -9.89 15.28 -17.16
C ALA A 12 -10.13 16.11 -15.88
N ASP A 13 -10.33 17.42 -16.05
CA ASP A 13 -10.93 18.30 -15.05
C ASP A 13 -12.37 17.83 -14.78
N ILE A 14 -12.50 16.70 -14.09
CA ILE A 14 -13.80 16.17 -13.66
C ILE A 14 -14.16 16.92 -12.38
N SER A 15 -14.74 18.11 -12.53
CA SER A 15 -15.33 18.80 -11.40
C SER A 15 -16.66 18.12 -11.06
N VAL A 16 -16.70 17.35 -9.98
CA VAL A 16 -17.97 16.86 -9.43
C VAL A 16 -18.74 18.05 -8.88
N GLY A 17 -19.97 18.25 -9.35
CA GLY A 17 -20.89 19.27 -8.85
C GLY A 17 -22.13 18.63 -8.26
N PHE A 18 -22.45 18.95 -7.01
CA PHE A 18 -23.67 18.47 -6.37
C PHE A 18 -24.83 19.44 -6.64
N ARG A 19 -25.99 18.86 -6.96
CA ARG A 19 -27.24 19.60 -7.12
C ARG A 19 -27.61 20.33 -5.82
N LYS A 20 -28.00 21.60 -5.96
CA LYS A 20 -28.41 22.47 -4.84
C LYS A 20 -29.84 22.19 -4.38
N ASP A 21 -30.67 21.66 -5.27
CA ASP A 21 -32.08 21.34 -5.08
C ASP A 21 -32.29 19.86 -4.70
N ALA A 22 -31.34 19.27 -3.97
CA ALA A 22 -31.39 17.89 -3.55
C ALA A 22 -30.79 17.67 -2.15
N THR A 23 -31.21 16.59 -1.51
CA THR A 23 -30.73 16.12 -0.22
C THR A 23 -29.76 14.95 -0.40
N TYR A 24 -28.71 14.90 0.42
CA TYR A 24 -27.76 13.78 0.44
C TYR A 24 -27.63 13.19 1.85
N LEU A 25 -27.71 11.85 1.95
CA LEU A 25 -27.61 11.12 3.21
C LEU A 25 -26.20 10.54 3.37
N ILE A 26 -25.55 10.84 4.49
CA ILE A 26 -24.25 10.25 4.88
C ILE A 26 -24.42 9.53 6.21
N THR A 27 -24.34 8.19 6.19
CA THR A 27 -24.33 7.39 7.44
C THR A 27 -22.90 7.25 7.96
N GLY A 28 -22.73 7.14 9.29
CA GLY A 28 -21.42 7.36 9.89
C GLY A 28 -21.00 8.84 9.80
N GLY A 29 -21.99 9.73 9.67
CA GLY A 29 -21.80 11.14 9.29
C GLY A 29 -21.07 11.98 10.33
N PHE A 30 -21.00 11.52 11.59
CA PHE A 30 -20.21 12.18 12.65
C PHE A 30 -18.80 11.60 12.80
N GLY A 31 -18.50 10.51 12.10
CA GLY A 31 -17.15 9.93 12.08
C GLY A 31 -16.22 10.76 11.20
N GLY A 32 -14.91 10.54 11.37
CA GLY A 32 -13.90 11.30 10.63
C GLY A 32 -14.11 11.31 9.11
N LEU A 33 -14.33 10.14 8.50
CA LEU A 33 -14.57 10.04 7.04
C LEU A 33 -15.91 10.68 6.65
N GLY A 34 -16.96 10.49 7.44
CA GLY A 34 -18.26 11.11 7.19
C GLY A 34 -18.19 12.64 7.15
N LEU A 35 -17.49 13.24 8.12
CA LEU A 35 -17.29 14.70 8.19
C LEU A 35 -16.37 15.22 7.08
N LEU A 36 -15.32 14.48 6.73
CA LEU A 36 -14.43 14.80 5.60
C LEU A 36 -15.21 14.86 4.29
N VAL A 37 -16.03 13.85 4.03
CA VAL A 37 -16.88 13.76 2.84
C VAL A 37 -17.95 14.86 2.87
N ALA A 38 -18.60 15.10 4.01
CA ALA A 38 -19.61 16.16 4.13
C ALA A 38 -19.03 17.53 3.76
N ARG A 39 -17.82 17.87 4.24
CA ARG A 39 -17.12 19.10 3.88
C ARG A 39 -16.87 19.21 2.39
N TRP A 40 -16.27 18.17 1.82
CA TRP A 40 -16.03 18.12 0.38
C TRP A 40 -17.31 18.30 -0.43
N MET A 41 -18.41 17.65 -0.04
CA MET A 41 -19.69 17.80 -0.73
C MET A 41 -20.22 19.24 -0.66
N VAL A 42 -20.10 19.91 0.49
CA VAL A 42 -20.48 21.33 0.64
C VAL A 42 -19.61 22.24 -0.24
N GLU A 43 -18.30 22.03 -0.27
CA GLU A 43 -17.36 22.76 -1.13
C GLU A 43 -17.68 22.58 -2.62
N ARG A 44 -18.17 21.40 -3.00
CA ARG A 44 -18.65 21.06 -4.35
C ARG A 44 -20.12 21.40 -4.60
N GLY A 45 -20.75 22.16 -3.70
CA GLY A 45 -22.05 22.80 -3.92
C GLY A 45 -23.26 22.12 -3.30
N ALA A 46 -23.10 21.02 -2.55
CA ALA A 46 -24.21 20.37 -1.87
C ALA A 46 -24.80 21.28 -0.79
N LYS A 47 -26.12 21.55 -0.87
CA LYS A 47 -26.81 22.49 0.03
C LYS A 47 -27.61 21.85 1.14
N HIS A 48 -27.96 20.57 1.03
CA HIS A 48 -28.77 19.88 2.02
C HIS A 48 -28.15 18.51 2.32
N LEU A 49 -27.61 18.37 3.52
CA LEU A 49 -27.00 17.14 4.01
C LEU A 49 -27.80 16.59 5.19
N VAL A 50 -27.96 15.28 5.23
CA VAL A 50 -28.41 14.54 6.41
C VAL A 50 -27.25 13.69 6.88
N LEU A 51 -26.71 14.00 8.05
CA LEU A 51 -25.61 13.27 8.67
C LEU A 51 -26.18 12.38 9.77
N LEU A 52 -26.08 11.07 9.55
CA LEU A 52 -26.64 10.06 10.42
C LEU A 52 -25.52 9.37 11.21
N GLY A 53 -25.70 9.29 12.53
CA GLY A 53 -24.83 8.54 13.41
C GLY A 53 -25.60 7.88 14.55
N ARG A 54 -25.06 6.78 15.08
CA ARG A 54 -25.67 6.04 16.19
C ARG A 54 -25.65 6.83 17.50
N ARG A 55 -24.62 7.65 17.68
CA ARG A 55 -24.42 8.54 18.82
C ARG A 55 -24.60 9.98 18.38
N SER A 56 -24.93 10.86 19.32
CA SER A 56 -24.85 12.30 19.08
C SER A 56 -23.41 12.71 18.75
N PRO A 57 -23.20 13.75 17.93
CA PRO A 57 -21.86 14.26 17.67
C PRO A 57 -21.20 14.75 18.98
N ASP A 58 -19.90 14.50 19.11
CA ASP A 58 -19.08 15.08 20.18
C ASP A 58 -18.75 16.56 19.89
N GLU A 59 -18.03 17.21 20.80
CA GLU A 59 -17.70 18.64 20.67
C GLU A 59 -16.94 18.95 19.37
N SER A 60 -15.96 18.12 18.97
CA SER A 60 -15.19 18.31 17.74
C SER A 60 -16.06 18.12 16.50
N ALA A 61 -16.94 17.13 16.48
CA ALA A 61 -17.90 16.95 15.41
C ALA A 61 -18.87 18.13 15.33
N VAL A 62 -19.38 18.63 16.46
CA VAL A 62 -20.27 19.81 16.50
C VAL A 62 -19.59 21.06 15.92
N GLU A 63 -18.31 21.29 16.20
CA GLU A 63 -17.56 22.40 15.57
C GLU A 63 -17.50 22.26 14.05
N LYS A 64 -17.13 21.08 13.56
CA LYS A 64 -17.09 20.80 12.12
C LYS A 64 -18.45 20.96 11.46
N LEU A 65 -19.53 20.54 12.12
CA LEU A 65 -20.90 20.71 11.62
C LEU A 65 -21.27 22.20 11.48
N LYS A 66 -20.89 23.04 12.45
CA LYS A 66 -21.10 24.50 12.36
C LYS A 66 -20.33 25.12 11.18
N GLU A 67 -19.12 24.66 10.90
CA GLU A 67 -18.36 25.13 9.74
C GLU A 67 -19.07 24.79 8.41
N LEU A 68 -19.68 23.61 8.31
CA LEU A 68 -20.50 23.25 7.14
C LEU A 68 -21.72 24.16 6.98
N GLU A 69 -22.38 24.50 8.09
CA GLU A 69 -23.51 25.42 8.09
C GLU A 69 -23.09 26.84 7.71
N GLN A 70 -21.95 27.32 8.21
CA GLN A 70 -21.35 28.62 7.87
C GLN A 70 -20.94 28.70 6.39
N ALA A 71 -20.54 27.58 5.78
CA ALA A 71 -20.31 27.46 4.34
C ALA A 71 -21.61 27.49 3.50
N GLY A 72 -22.77 27.64 4.16
CA GLY A 72 -24.05 27.91 3.53
C GLY A 72 -24.80 26.66 3.10
N SER A 73 -24.66 25.56 3.86
CA SER A 73 -25.40 24.33 3.67
C SER A 73 -26.25 24.00 4.90
N LEU A 74 -27.46 23.50 4.68
CA LEU A 74 -28.31 22.99 5.75
C LEU A 74 -27.84 21.57 6.12
N VAL A 75 -27.43 21.38 7.36
CA VAL A 75 -26.96 20.07 7.87
C VAL A 75 -27.93 19.56 8.93
N VAL A 76 -28.73 18.58 8.56
CA VAL A 76 -29.64 17.89 9.48
C VAL A 76 -28.88 16.75 10.15
N GLN A 77 -28.89 16.74 11.48
CA GLN A 77 -28.25 15.71 12.28
C GLN A 77 -29.29 14.67 12.69
N GLU A 78 -29.03 13.41 12.36
CA GLU A 78 -29.93 12.30 12.68
C GLU A 78 -29.24 11.30 13.61
N LYS A 79 -29.86 11.06 14.77
CA LYS A 79 -29.43 10.01 15.69
C LYS A 79 -30.24 8.75 15.44
N ALA A 80 -29.63 7.78 14.77
CA ALA A 80 -30.27 6.51 14.43
C ALA A 80 -29.22 5.42 14.24
N ASP A 81 -29.59 4.16 14.54
CA ASP A 81 -28.78 3.02 14.12
C ASP A 81 -29.19 2.57 12.72
N VAL A 82 -28.22 2.46 11.83
CA VAL A 82 -28.46 2.05 10.45
C VAL A 82 -28.93 0.59 10.36
N SER A 83 -28.57 -0.25 11.33
CA SER A 83 -28.99 -1.64 11.42
C SER A 83 -30.39 -1.84 12.03
N GLU A 84 -31.15 -0.77 12.28
CA GLU A 84 -32.53 -0.82 12.75
C GLU A 84 -33.49 -0.34 11.65
N TRP A 85 -34.45 -1.19 11.28
CA TRP A 85 -35.35 -0.93 10.15
C TRP A 85 -36.26 0.27 10.39
N GLU A 86 -36.88 0.33 11.57
CA GLU A 86 -37.80 1.39 11.97
C GLU A 86 -37.08 2.73 12.04
N SER A 87 -35.87 2.75 12.63
CA SER A 87 -35.02 3.93 12.72
C SER A 87 -34.70 4.50 11.33
N MET A 88 -34.29 3.66 10.39
CA MET A 88 -34.00 4.09 9.01
C MET A 88 -35.25 4.51 8.23
N THR A 89 -36.38 3.85 8.47
CA THR A 89 -37.68 4.23 7.88
C THR A 89 -38.06 5.65 8.33
N MET A 90 -38.00 5.94 9.63
CA MET A 90 -38.30 7.26 10.18
C MET A 90 -37.37 8.36 9.64
N VAL A 91 -36.08 8.06 9.45
CA VAL A 91 -35.13 9.02 8.86
C VAL A 91 -35.52 9.35 7.42
N LEU A 92 -35.84 8.35 6.61
CA LEU A 92 -36.25 8.60 5.22
C LEU A 92 -37.62 9.27 5.11
N GLU A 93 -38.56 8.97 6.01
CA GLU A 93 -39.83 9.69 6.11
C GLU A 93 -39.59 11.18 6.39
N ARG A 94 -38.69 11.54 7.32
CA ARG A 94 -38.29 12.93 7.56
C ARG A 94 -37.63 13.58 6.35
N ILE A 95 -36.78 12.85 5.64
CA ILE A 95 -36.20 13.33 4.37
C ILE A 95 -37.30 13.60 3.34
N ASN A 96 -38.28 12.71 3.21
CA ASN A 96 -39.38 12.85 2.26
C ASN A 96 -40.38 13.95 2.62
N GLN A 97 -40.40 14.41 3.87
CA GLN A 97 -41.20 15.58 4.28
C GLN A 97 -40.59 16.89 3.78
N SER A 98 -39.30 16.90 3.41
CA SER A 98 -38.68 18.03 2.70
C SER A 98 -39.18 18.11 1.26
N ALA A 99 -39.23 19.32 0.70
CA ALA A 99 -39.52 19.54 -0.71
C ALA A 99 -38.39 19.06 -1.65
N LEU A 100 -37.25 18.65 -1.10
CA LEU A 100 -36.05 18.29 -1.84
C LEU A 100 -35.87 16.77 -1.92
N PRO A 101 -35.74 16.18 -3.12
CA PRO A 101 -35.56 14.75 -3.28
C PRO A 101 -34.22 14.29 -2.68
N LEU A 102 -34.18 13.05 -2.17
CA LEU A 102 -32.93 12.38 -1.88
C LEU A 102 -32.25 12.00 -3.19
N ALA A 103 -31.06 12.53 -3.43
CA ALA A 103 -30.29 12.32 -4.65
C ALA A 103 -29.04 11.47 -4.45
N GLY A 104 -28.57 11.25 -3.22
CA GLY A 104 -27.39 10.42 -3.02
C GLY A 104 -27.27 9.88 -1.62
N VAL A 105 -26.62 8.72 -1.54
CA VAL A 105 -26.33 8.02 -0.29
C VAL A 105 -24.85 7.68 -0.24
N ILE A 106 -24.20 8.02 0.87
CA ILE A 106 -22.85 7.58 1.20
C ILE A 106 -22.91 6.79 2.51
N HIS A 107 -22.60 5.50 2.43
CA HIS A 107 -22.55 4.62 3.58
C HIS A 107 -21.12 4.52 4.11
N ALA A 108 -20.77 5.43 5.01
CA ALA A 108 -19.49 5.45 5.72
C ALA A 108 -19.59 4.91 7.17
N ALA A 109 -20.70 4.24 7.51
CA ALA A 109 -20.86 3.63 8.83
C ALA A 109 -19.99 2.37 8.94
N GLY A 110 -19.32 2.22 10.07
CA GLY A 110 -18.49 1.06 10.37
C GLY A 110 -18.16 1.00 11.85
N MET A 111 -17.83 -0.20 12.29
CA MET A 111 -17.27 -0.48 13.61
C MET A 111 -16.24 -1.60 13.45
N LEU A 112 -15.14 -1.54 14.20
CA LEU A 112 -14.17 -2.63 14.29
C LEU A 112 -14.26 -3.39 15.62
N SER A 113 -14.05 -4.70 15.56
CA SER A 113 -13.82 -5.56 16.72
C SER A 113 -12.86 -6.68 16.32
N ASP A 114 -11.57 -6.38 16.42
CA ASP A 114 -10.51 -7.25 15.94
C ASP A 114 -10.24 -8.40 16.93
N GLY A 115 -9.92 -9.58 16.39
CA GLY A 115 -9.57 -10.77 17.15
C GLY A 115 -9.47 -11.98 16.23
N VAL A 116 -8.49 -12.86 16.49
CA VAL A 116 -8.33 -14.12 15.75
C VAL A 116 -9.64 -14.93 15.78
N LEU A 117 -9.95 -15.64 14.69
CA LEU A 117 -11.25 -16.31 14.51
C LEU A 117 -11.62 -17.22 15.69
N GLN A 118 -10.64 -17.91 16.28
CA GLN A 118 -10.85 -18.81 17.42
C GLN A 118 -11.28 -18.09 18.71
N ASN A 119 -10.98 -16.79 18.83
CA ASN A 119 -11.30 -15.95 19.99
C ASN A 119 -12.50 -15.02 19.74
N GLN A 120 -13.16 -15.16 18.58
CA GLN A 120 -14.36 -14.38 18.26
C GLN A 120 -15.60 -15.05 18.87
N SER A 121 -16.47 -14.25 19.49
CA SER A 121 -17.82 -14.67 19.83
C SER A 121 -18.78 -14.32 18.69
N TRP A 122 -19.87 -15.09 18.57
CA TRP A 122 -20.92 -14.75 17.61
C TRP A 122 -21.51 -13.35 17.84
N SER A 123 -21.70 -12.96 19.10
CA SER A 123 -22.22 -11.63 19.45
C SER A 123 -21.33 -10.50 18.95
N SER A 124 -20.00 -10.60 19.11
CA SER A 124 -19.05 -9.60 18.62
C SER A 124 -19.01 -9.58 17.09
N PHE A 125 -19.03 -10.77 16.48
CA PHE A 125 -19.06 -10.93 15.02
C PHE A 125 -20.29 -10.26 14.40
N GLU A 126 -21.48 -10.55 14.93
CA GLU A 126 -22.75 -9.98 14.49
C GLU A 126 -22.77 -8.46 14.66
N GLN A 127 -22.25 -7.95 15.78
CA GLN A 127 -22.23 -6.51 16.05
C GLN A 127 -21.39 -5.72 15.03
N VAL A 128 -20.24 -6.26 14.61
CA VAL A 128 -19.40 -5.67 13.54
C VAL A 128 -20.12 -5.71 12.21
N MET A 129 -20.73 -6.85 11.87
CA MET A 129 -21.45 -7.06 10.62
C MET A 129 -22.68 -6.14 10.51
N ALA A 130 -23.41 -5.92 11.61
CA ALA A 130 -24.71 -5.25 11.64
C ALA A 130 -24.73 -3.92 10.86
N SER A 131 -23.76 -3.04 11.12
CA SER A 131 -23.73 -1.71 10.52
C SER A 131 -23.54 -1.75 9.00
N LYS A 132 -22.70 -2.66 8.50
CA LYS A 132 -22.37 -2.78 7.07
C LYS A 132 -23.34 -3.70 6.34
N VAL A 133 -23.72 -4.83 6.92
CA VAL A 133 -24.56 -5.83 6.26
C VAL A 133 -26.03 -5.43 6.34
N GLN A 134 -26.62 -5.49 7.53
CA GLN A 134 -28.02 -5.12 7.73
C GLN A 134 -28.25 -3.65 7.37
N GLY A 135 -27.34 -2.77 7.79
CA GLY A 135 -27.48 -1.34 7.52
C GLY A 135 -27.49 -0.97 6.04
N SER A 136 -26.54 -1.47 5.26
CA SER A 136 -26.54 -1.20 3.81
C SER A 136 -27.68 -1.91 3.08
N TRP A 137 -28.12 -3.07 3.56
CA TRP A 137 -29.30 -3.77 3.02
C TRP A 137 -30.59 -2.96 3.25
N TYR A 138 -30.76 -2.37 4.43
CA TYR A 138 -31.91 -1.52 4.73
C TYR A 138 -31.89 -0.25 3.89
N LEU A 139 -30.73 0.43 3.81
CA LEU A 139 -30.55 1.54 2.88
C LEU A 139 -30.91 1.13 1.46
N HIS A 140 -30.46 -0.04 1.00
CA HIS A 140 -30.82 -0.53 -0.32
C HIS A 140 -32.33 -0.69 -0.50
N LYS A 141 -32.99 -1.44 0.38
CA LYS A 141 -34.44 -1.70 0.32
C LYS A 141 -35.27 -0.44 0.37
N LEU A 142 -34.93 0.48 1.25
CA LEU A 142 -35.69 1.69 1.45
C LEU A 142 -35.44 2.73 0.33
N THR A 143 -34.34 2.62 -0.43
CA THR A 143 -34.00 3.56 -1.50
C THR A 143 -34.21 3.03 -2.92
N GLN A 144 -34.81 1.86 -3.11
CA GLN A 144 -34.97 1.24 -4.45
C GLN A 144 -35.76 2.11 -5.43
N ASN A 145 -36.73 2.88 -4.93
CA ASN A 145 -37.61 3.72 -5.75
C ASN A 145 -37.12 5.17 -5.89
N TYR A 146 -35.93 5.49 -5.38
CA TYR A 146 -35.36 6.84 -5.46
C TYR A 146 -34.52 6.97 -6.72
N SER A 147 -34.65 8.12 -7.39
CA SER A 147 -33.78 8.50 -8.50
C SER A 147 -32.46 9.07 -7.96
N LEU A 148 -31.62 8.18 -7.41
CA LEU A 148 -30.32 8.55 -6.88
C LEU A 148 -29.33 8.81 -8.02
N ASP A 149 -28.52 9.84 -7.88
CA ASP A 149 -27.36 10.14 -8.70
C ASP A 149 -26.21 9.17 -8.34
N PHE A 150 -26.09 8.80 -7.06
CA PHE A 150 -25.08 7.85 -6.59
C PHE A 150 -25.51 7.10 -5.31
N PHE A 151 -24.92 5.92 -5.12
CA PHE A 151 -25.02 5.13 -3.89
C PHE A 151 -23.63 4.52 -3.61
N VAL A 152 -22.90 5.12 -2.69
CA VAL A 152 -21.49 4.79 -2.43
C VAL A 152 -21.37 4.05 -1.10
N LEU A 153 -20.68 2.93 -1.12
CA LEU A 153 -20.41 2.07 0.02
C LEU A 153 -18.92 2.13 0.35
N PHE A 154 -18.58 2.57 1.57
CA PHE A 154 -17.19 2.58 2.01
C PHE A 154 -16.83 1.19 2.55
N SER A 155 -16.16 0.44 1.70
CA SER A 155 -15.58 -0.87 1.98
C SER A 155 -14.13 -0.72 2.44
N SER A 156 -13.41 -1.84 2.58
CA SER A 156 -12.03 -1.89 3.07
C SER A 156 -11.21 -2.84 2.22
N VAL A 157 -9.92 -2.54 2.04
CA VAL A 157 -8.98 -3.48 1.39
C VAL A 157 -8.86 -4.82 2.12
N ALA A 158 -9.31 -4.89 3.37
CA ALA A 158 -9.43 -6.15 4.09
C ALA A 158 -10.36 -7.17 3.38
N SER A 159 -11.38 -6.76 2.62
CA SER A 159 -12.17 -7.69 1.81
C SER A 159 -11.45 -8.18 0.55
N LEU A 160 -10.43 -7.45 0.07
CA LEU A 160 -9.62 -7.84 -1.09
C LEU A 160 -8.46 -8.76 -0.72
N PHE A 161 -7.68 -8.36 0.29
CA PHE A 161 -6.43 -9.05 0.64
C PHE A 161 -6.55 -9.91 1.90
N GLY A 162 -7.66 -9.80 2.63
CA GLY A 162 -7.75 -10.29 3.99
C GLY A 162 -6.95 -9.42 4.96
N SER A 163 -7.27 -9.54 6.24
CA SER A 163 -6.48 -8.96 7.31
C SER A 163 -6.48 -9.89 8.52
N PRO A 164 -5.29 -10.32 9.02
CA PRO A 164 -5.22 -11.21 10.17
C PRO A 164 -5.99 -10.66 11.38
N GLY A 165 -6.86 -11.48 11.95
CA GLY A 165 -7.70 -11.08 13.08
C GLY A 165 -8.91 -10.22 12.72
N GLN A 166 -9.19 -9.97 11.44
CA GLN A 166 -10.32 -9.12 11.01
C GLN A 166 -11.31 -9.87 10.10
N VAL A 167 -11.64 -11.13 10.44
CA VAL A 167 -12.53 -11.97 9.60
C VAL A 167 -13.94 -11.39 9.52
N ASN A 168 -14.51 -10.94 10.64
CA ASN A 168 -15.80 -10.26 10.72
C ASN A 168 -15.83 -9.00 9.84
N HIS A 169 -14.80 -8.15 9.95
CA HIS A 169 -14.69 -6.94 9.15
C HIS A 169 -14.53 -7.25 7.66
N SER A 170 -13.68 -8.19 7.29
CA SER A 170 -13.46 -8.59 5.89
C SER A 170 -14.75 -9.12 5.26
N ALA A 171 -15.49 -9.97 5.99
CA ALA A 171 -16.80 -10.49 5.55
C ALA A 171 -17.86 -9.38 5.41
N ALA A 172 -17.91 -8.44 6.36
CA ALA A 172 -18.85 -7.32 6.34
C ALA A 172 -18.63 -6.42 5.12
N ASN A 173 -17.37 -6.15 4.79
CA ASN A 173 -17.00 -5.36 3.62
C ASN A 173 -17.26 -6.12 2.31
N ALA A 174 -16.96 -7.42 2.25
CA ALA A 174 -17.28 -8.25 1.09
C ALA A 174 -18.79 -8.26 0.76
N PHE A 175 -19.65 -8.15 1.77
CA PHE A 175 -21.08 -7.95 1.55
C PHE A 175 -21.40 -6.61 0.88
N LEU A 176 -20.75 -5.51 1.29
CA LEU A 176 -20.91 -4.21 0.64
C LEU A 176 -20.51 -4.28 -0.83
N ASP A 177 -19.40 -4.96 -1.12
CA ASP A 177 -18.87 -5.15 -2.46
C ASP A 177 -19.89 -5.90 -3.33
N GLY A 178 -20.42 -7.01 -2.83
CA GLY A 178 -21.49 -7.76 -3.48
C GLY A 178 -22.79 -6.96 -3.64
N LEU A 179 -23.14 -6.12 -2.66
CA LEU A 179 -24.34 -5.27 -2.73
C LEU A 179 -24.20 -4.19 -3.82
N ALA A 180 -23.02 -3.60 -4.01
CA ALA A 180 -22.79 -2.65 -5.09
C ALA A 180 -23.05 -3.31 -6.46
N HIS A 181 -22.52 -4.51 -6.68
CA HIS A 181 -22.79 -5.30 -7.90
C HIS A 181 -24.26 -5.67 -8.05
N TYR A 182 -24.91 -6.09 -6.96
CA TYR A 182 -26.34 -6.40 -6.97
C TYR A 182 -27.19 -5.19 -7.37
N ARG A 183 -26.91 -4.00 -6.83
CA ARG A 183 -27.61 -2.76 -7.21
C ARG A 183 -27.41 -2.44 -8.69
N ARG A 184 -26.18 -2.54 -9.18
CA ARG A 184 -25.86 -2.31 -10.60
C ARG A 184 -26.55 -3.30 -11.52
N SER A 185 -26.67 -4.57 -11.14
CA SER A 185 -27.33 -5.60 -11.97
C SER A 185 -28.83 -5.37 -12.14
N ILE A 186 -29.47 -4.63 -11.22
CA ILE A 186 -30.87 -4.22 -11.32
C ILE A 186 -31.04 -2.76 -11.77
N GLY A 187 -29.99 -2.15 -12.33
CA GLY A 187 -30.03 -0.81 -12.91
C GLY A 187 -29.99 0.35 -11.90
N LEU A 188 -29.71 0.09 -10.63
CA LEU A 188 -29.56 1.12 -9.60
C LEU A 188 -28.10 1.54 -9.45
N PRO A 189 -27.81 2.79 -9.06
CA PRO A 189 -26.45 3.21 -8.73
C PRO A 189 -25.88 2.35 -7.60
N GLY A 190 -24.58 2.06 -7.69
CA GLY A 190 -23.84 1.27 -6.71
C GLY A 190 -22.35 1.38 -6.98
N LEU A 191 -21.60 1.84 -5.99
CA LEU A 191 -20.14 1.92 -6.01
C LEU A 191 -19.61 1.43 -4.66
N SER A 192 -18.79 0.39 -4.66
CA SER A 192 -18.01 0.00 -3.47
C SER A 192 -16.57 0.50 -3.62
N ILE A 193 -16.04 1.11 -2.56
CA ILE A 193 -14.65 1.59 -2.53
C ILE A 193 -13.92 0.87 -1.40
N HIS A 194 -12.92 0.06 -1.74
CA HIS A 194 -12.07 -0.60 -0.75
C HIS A 194 -10.99 0.37 -0.31
N TRP A 195 -11.24 1.05 0.80
CA TRP A 195 -10.27 1.98 1.35
C TRP A 195 -9.11 1.23 1.99
N GLY A 196 -7.90 1.63 1.60
CA GLY A 196 -6.71 1.38 2.38
C GLY A 196 -6.75 2.12 3.72
N PRO A 197 -5.69 2.00 4.50
CA PRO A 197 -5.54 2.71 5.78
C PRO A 197 -5.63 4.21 5.54
N VAL A 198 -6.47 4.94 6.27
CA VAL A 198 -6.60 6.40 6.13
C VAL A 198 -5.88 7.08 7.30
N ALA A 199 -4.96 7.99 6.99
CA ALA A 199 -4.24 8.78 7.98
C ALA A 199 -5.16 9.83 8.61
N GLU A 200 -4.91 10.16 9.88
CA GLU A 200 -5.50 11.30 10.62
C GLU A 200 -7.03 11.29 10.79
N VAL A 201 -7.73 10.37 10.14
CA VAL A 201 -9.19 10.34 10.07
C VAL A 201 -9.70 8.90 10.17
N GLY A 202 -10.76 8.69 10.95
CA GLY A 202 -11.44 7.40 11.09
C GLY A 202 -10.76 6.43 12.06
N GLU A 203 -11.24 5.20 12.10
CA GLU A 203 -10.84 4.18 13.09
C GLU A 203 -9.38 3.75 12.99
N ALA A 204 -8.70 4.06 11.88
CA ALA A 204 -7.26 3.87 11.74
C ALA A 204 -6.49 4.93 12.54
N ALA A 205 -6.88 6.21 12.46
CA ALA A 205 -6.21 7.28 13.20
C ALA A 205 -6.40 7.19 14.72
N GLU A 206 -7.57 6.71 15.18
CA GLU A 206 -7.86 6.49 16.61
C GLU A 206 -6.94 5.44 17.26
N ARG A 207 -6.29 4.58 16.46
CA ARG A 207 -5.42 3.48 16.93
C ARG A 207 -3.93 3.79 16.94
N GLY A 208 -3.50 5.04 16.73
CA GLY A 208 -2.13 5.59 16.94
C GLY A 208 -0.93 4.61 16.94
N ALA A 209 0.01 4.79 16.02
CA ALA A 209 1.31 4.08 15.90
C ALA A 209 1.28 2.56 15.59
N ASP A 210 0.26 1.80 16.00
CA ASP A 210 0.19 0.34 15.76
C ASP A 210 -0.06 -0.06 14.29
N LEU A 211 -0.58 0.86 13.46
CA LEU A 211 -0.79 0.61 12.03
C LEU A 211 0.52 0.61 11.21
N LYS A 212 1.53 1.37 11.64
CA LYS A 212 2.85 1.35 10.98
C LYS A 212 3.55 0.00 11.19
N ALA A 213 3.29 -0.67 12.30
CA ALA A 213 3.83 -2.01 12.59
C ALA A 213 3.08 -3.13 11.85
N GLN A 214 1.81 -2.91 11.47
CA GLN A 214 0.96 -3.92 10.82
C GLN A 214 0.94 -3.87 9.28
N GLN A 215 1.47 -2.82 8.66
CA GLN A 215 1.39 -2.63 7.21
C GLN A 215 2.74 -2.87 6.52
N GLN A 216 2.98 -4.15 6.24
CA GLN A 216 4.05 -4.62 5.36
C GLN A 216 3.81 -4.11 3.92
N GLY A 217 4.12 -2.84 3.63
CA GLY A 217 4.09 -2.26 2.27
C GLY A 217 2.75 -1.67 1.79
N MET A 218 1.77 -1.45 2.67
CA MET A 218 0.61 -0.59 2.36
C MET A 218 0.81 0.75 3.05
N GLU A 219 0.77 1.86 2.32
CA GLU A 219 0.90 3.18 2.91
C GLU A 219 -0.47 3.75 3.30
N ALA A 220 -0.47 4.70 4.23
CA ALA A 220 -1.67 5.40 4.62
C ALA A 220 -2.08 6.45 3.58
N ILE A 221 -3.38 6.52 3.32
CA ILE A 221 -4.03 7.49 2.43
C ILE A 221 -4.28 8.77 3.21
N SER A 222 -3.83 9.90 2.69
CA SER A 222 -4.16 11.20 3.27
C SER A 222 -5.63 11.58 3.06
N PRO A 223 -6.23 12.45 3.89
CA PRO A 223 -7.57 12.98 3.65
C PRO A 223 -7.75 13.60 2.25
N THR A 224 -6.71 14.29 1.75
CA THR A 224 -6.72 14.88 0.40
C THR A 224 -6.76 13.81 -0.70
N GLN A 225 -6.04 12.69 -0.53
CA GLN A 225 -6.09 11.56 -1.46
C GLN A 225 -7.44 10.84 -1.42
N VAL A 226 -8.08 10.73 -0.26
CA VAL A 226 -9.46 10.20 -0.15
C VAL A 226 -10.42 11.02 -1.00
N ILE A 227 -10.37 12.35 -0.88
CA ILE A 227 -11.24 13.24 -1.66
C ILE A 227 -10.93 13.17 -3.15
N ALA A 228 -9.66 13.21 -3.55
CA ALA A 228 -9.28 13.11 -4.96
C ALA A 228 -9.74 11.78 -5.59
N ALA A 229 -9.64 10.67 -4.85
CA ALA A 229 -10.14 9.37 -5.30
C ALA A 229 -11.68 9.38 -5.39
N LEU A 230 -12.39 9.94 -4.41
CA LEU A 230 -13.85 10.06 -4.45
C LEU A 230 -14.34 10.86 -5.65
N GLU A 231 -13.71 11.99 -5.97
CA GLU A 231 -14.06 12.81 -7.13
C GLU A 231 -13.96 12.01 -8.44
N LEU A 232 -12.89 11.26 -8.61
CA LEU A 232 -12.68 10.43 -9.79
C LEU A 232 -13.68 9.27 -9.86
N LEU A 233 -13.96 8.63 -8.73
CA LEU A 233 -14.75 7.40 -8.69
C LEU A 233 -16.26 7.64 -8.77
N ILE A 234 -16.77 8.71 -8.17
CA ILE A 234 -18.21 8.99 -8.13
C ILE A 234 -18.78 9.37 -9.51
N SER A 235 -17.95 9.94 -10.38
CA SER A 235 -18.30 10.22 -11.79
C SER A 235 -17.96 9.08 -12.74
N GLY A 236 -17.30 8.03 -12.25
CA GLY A 236 -16.89 6.88 -13.05
C GLY A 236 -18.02 5.88 -13.30
N SER A 237 -17.74 4.88 -14.14
CA SER A 237 -18.64 3.76 -14.42
C SER A 237 -18.33 2.49 -13.63
N ASN A 238 -17.23 2.50 -12.85
CA ASN A 238 -16.77 1.36 -12.07
C ASN A 238 -17.74 1.05 -10.93
N THR A 239 -17.98 -0.24 -10.68
CA THR A 239 -18.84 -0.71 -9.58
C THR A 239 -18.05 -0.94 -8.29
N GLU A 240 -16.79 -1.33 -8.40
CA GLU A 240 -15.94 -1.77 -7.29
C GLU A 240 -14.51 -1.34 -7.57
N VAL A 241 -13.89 -0.56 -6.68
CA VAL A 241 -12.52 -0.08 -6.84
C VAL A 241 -11.76 -0.07 -5.52
N GLY A 242 -10.55 -0.64 -5.52
CA GLY A 242 -9.61 -0.51 -4.41
C GLY A 242 -8.77 0.75 -4.51
N VAL A 243 -8.70 1.52 -3.42
CA VAL A 243 -7.86 2.70 -3.30
C VAL A 243 -6.87 2.44 -2.18
N VAL A 244 -5.64 2.12 -2.54
CA VAL A 244 -4.58 1.81 -1.59
C VAL A 244 -3.22 2.10 -2.23
N PRO A 245 -2.38 2.94 -1.62
CA PRO A 245 -0.99 3.08 -2.01
C PRO A 245 -0.23 1.84 -1.54
N ILE A 246 0.37 1.12 -2.48
CA ILE A 246 1.13 -0.10 -2.23
C ILE A 246 2.57 0.13 -2.66
N ASP A 247 3.50 -0.11 -1.73
CA ASP A 247 4.89 -0.34 -2.08
C ASP A 247 5.03 -1.76 -2.64
N TRP A 248 4.94 -1.84 -3.96
CA TRP A 248 5.03 -3.10 -4.70
C TRP A 248 6.37 -3.80 -4.53
N SER A 249 7.44 -3.09 -4.10
CA SER A 249 8.73 -3.71 -3.83
C SER A 249 8.72 -4.62 -2.60
N ILE A 250 7.88 -4.27 -1.61
CA ILE A 250 7.66 -5.05 -0.39
C ILE A 250 6.61 -6.15 -0.63
N TRP A 251 5.64 -5.89 -1.52
CA TRP A 251 4.53 -6.81 -1.79
C TRP A 251 4.84 -7.95 -2.76
N LYS A 252 6.05 -8.01 -3.36
CA LYS A 252 6.41 -9.01 -4.38
C LYS A 252 6.14 -10.45 -3.95
N ASP A 253 6.53 -10.80 -2.72
CA ASP A 253 6.38 -12.17 -2.20
C ASP A 253 4.90 -12.51 -1.94
N ARG A 254 4.11 -11.56 -1.43
CA ARG A 254 2.65 -11.74 -1.23
C ARG A 254 1.87 -11.83 -2.55
N VAL A 255 2.31 -11.08 -3.57
CA VAL A 255 1.75 -11.15 -4.93
C VAL A 255 2.04 -12.52 -5.55
N ALA A 256 3.19 -13.12 -5.26
CA ALA A 256 3.54 -14.45 -5.75
C ALA A 256 2.59 -15.55 -5.20
N GLU A 257 2.10 -15.40 -3.98
CA GLU A 257 1.23 -16.39 -3.32
C GLU A 257 -0.28 -16.14 -3.56
N SER A 258 -0.67 -14.92 -3.93
CA SER A 258 -2.08 -14.55 -4.13
C SER A 258 -2.63 -15.00 -5.48
N LEU A 259 -3.71 -15.82 -5.45
CA LEU A 259 -4.51 -16.17 -6.63
C LEU A 259 -5.17 -14.94 -7.28
N PHE A 260 -5.45 -13.89 -6.50
CA PHE A 260 -6.06 -12.66 -7.00
C PHE A 260 -5.07 -11.81 -7.81
N LEU A 261 -3.79 -11.83 -7.44
CA LEU A 261 -2.73 -10.97 -8.00
C LEU A 261 -1.87 -11.67 -9.07
N GLN A 262 -2.20 -12.90 -9.47
CA GLN A 262 -1.36 -13.68 -10.40
C GLN A 262 -1.15 -12.98 -11.75
N ASP A 263 -2.17 -12.32 -12.27
CA ASP A 263 -2.10 -11.57 -13.54
C ASP A 263 -1.09 -10.41 -13.47
N TRP A 264 -0.83 -9.86 -12.27
CA TRP A 264 0.07 -8.73 -12.07
C TRP A 264 1.54 -9.16 -11.91
N LYS A 265 1.85 -10.44 -11.66
CA LYS A 265 3.25 -10.91 -11.47
C LYS A 265 4.18 -10.44 -12.59
N SER A 266 3.71 -10.50 -13.84
CA SER A 266 4.47 -10.07 -15.02
C SER A 266 4.83 -8.57 -15.01
N THR A 267 3.94 -7.71 -14.50
CA THR A 267 4.13 -6.26 -14.42
C THR A 267 5.16 -5.88 -13.35
N ILE A 268 5.16 -6.56 -12.20
CA ILE A 268 6.15 -6.35 -11.13
C ILE A 268 7.55 -6.84 -11.55
N SER A 269 7.63 -7.95 -12.29
CA SER A 269 8.91 -8.45 -12.82
C SER A 269 9.50 -7.53 -13.90
N ALA A 270 8.68 -6.81 -14.66
CA ALA A 270 9.16 -5.91 -15.72
C ALA A 270 9.86 -4.65 -15.17
N SER A 271 9.46 -4.14 -14.01
CA SER A 271 10.07 -2.95 -13.39
C SER A 271 11.45 -3.20 -12.75
N ASP A 272 11.82 -4.45 -12.52
CA ASP A 272 13.12 -4.86 -11.96
C ASP A 272 14.24 -4.98 -13.02
N SER A 273 13.95 -4.71 -14.29
CA SER A 273 14.90 -4.92 -15.39
C SER A 273 15.97 -3.82 -15.55
N SER A 274 15.94 -2.77 -14.72
CA SER A 274 17.04 -1.81 -14.61
C SER A 274 18.07 -2.35 -13.61
N LYS A 275 19.16 -2.98 -14.10
CA LYS A 275 20.33 -3.35 -13.26
C LYS A 275 20.66 -2.18 -12.32
N SER A 276 20.76 -2.43 -11.02
CA SER A 276 21.08 -1.37 -10.05
C SER A 276 22.39 -0.67 -10.42
N GLU A 277 22.45 0.64 -10.19
CA GLU A 277 23.65 1.45 -10.45
C GLU A 277 24.90 0.89 -9.73
N PHE A 278 24.69 0.34 -8.52
CA PHE A 278 25.73 -0.36 -7.76
C PHE A 278 26.24 -1.61 -8.48
N LEU A 279 25.36 -2.46 -9.02
CA LEU A 279 25.80 -3.66 -9.75
C LEU A 279 26.59 -3.31 -11.00
N GLN A 280 26.21 -2.26 -11.72
CA GLN A 280 26.94 -1.80 -12.91
C GLN A 280 28.36 -1.34 -12.53
N TYR A 281 28.48 -0.58 -11.43
CA TYR A 281 29.77 -0.13 -10.92
C TYR A 281 30.62 -1.29 -10.35
N PHE A 282 29.98 -2.26 -9.68
CA PHE A 282 30.64 -3.44 -9.11
C PHE A 282 31.17 -4.39 -10.21
N GLU A 283 30.39 -4.65 -11.26
CA GLU A 283 30.79 -5.46 -12.41
C GLU A 283 31.99 -4.83 -13.14
N ALA A 284 32.01 -3.50 -13.27
CA ALA A 284 33.09 -2.75 -13.92
C ALA A 284 34.37 -2.59 -13.06
N ALA A 285 34.30 -2.85 -11.75
CA ALA A 285 35.44 -2.73 -10.85
C ALA A 285 36.46 -3.87 -11.00
N VAL A 286 37.73 -3.56 -10.75
CA VAL A 286 38.84 -4.54 -10.69
C VAL A 286 38.57 -5.54 -9.56
N PRO A 287 38.84 -6.86 -9.73
CA PRO A 287 38.56 -7.89 -8.73
C PRO A 287 39.00 -7.53 -7.30
N SER A 288 40.22 -7.00 -7.15
CA SER A 288 40.80 -6.62 -5.86
C SER A 288 40.05 -5.51 -5.12
N ALA A 289 39.28 -4.67 -5.83
CA ALA A 289 38.48 -3.60 -5.25
C ALA A 289 37.04 -4.03 -4.94
N ARG A 290 36.57 -5.17 -5.47
CA ARG A 290 35.16 -5.58 -5.36
C ARG A 290 34.73 -5.84 -3.93
N ARG A 291 35.61 -6.46 -3.12
CA ARG A 291 35.33 -6.71 -1.70
C ARG A 291 35.15 -5.39 -0.94
N ASP A 292 36.07 -4.45 -1.12
CA ASP A 292 36.02 -3.15 -0.44
C ASP A 292 34.82 -2.31 -0.87
N LEU A 293 34.42 -2.40 -2.15
CA LEU A 293 33.20 -1.74 -2.64
C LEU A 293 31.94 -2.32 -2.01
N LEU A 294 31.88 -3.63 -1.83
CA LEU A 294 30.75 -4.29 -1.17
C LEU A 294 30.69 -3.94 0.31
N VAL A 295 31.84 -3.93 1.00
CA VAL A 295 31.94 -3.45 2.39
C VAL A 295 31.49 -2.00 2.50
N ALA A 296 32.01 -1.10 1.68
CA ALA A 296 31.65 0.31 1.71
C ALA A 296 30.16 0.54 1.43
N HIS A 297 29.56 -0.26 0.55
CA HIS A 297 28.14 -0.19 0.25
C HIS A 297 27.26 -0.67 1.41
N VAL A 298 27.58 -1.84 1.99
CA VAL A 298 26.86 -2.36 3.16
C VAL A 298 27.00 -1.40 4.35
N SER A 299 28.21 -0.90 4.62
CA SER A 299 28.46 0.08 5.69
C SER A 299 27.66 1.36 5.50
N ARG A 300 27.57 1.90 4.28
CA ARG A 300 26.76 3.08 3.98
C ARG A 300 25.29 2.83 4.28
N LEU A 301 24.74 1.68 3.88
CA LEU A 301 23.36 1.32 4.18
C LEU A 301 23.11 1.25 5.69
N VAL A 302 24.06 0.70 6.46
CA VAL A 302 23.98 0.64 7.92
C VAL A 302 24.03 2.04 8.55
N VAL A 303 24.95 2.91 8.11
CA VAL A 303 25.03 4.31 8.56
C VAL A 303 23.71 5.05 8.31
N ASP A 304 23.17 4.94 7.09
CA ASP A 304 21.96 5.64 6.67
C ASP A 304 20.72 5.17 7.45
N ILE A 305 20.63 3.87 7.75
CA ILE A 305 19.50 3.28 8.49
C ILE A 305 19.55 3.66 9.97
N LEU A 306 20.74 3.64 10.57
CA LEU A 306 20.93 3.94 11.99
C LEU A 306 21.06 5.45 12.28
N GLY A 307 21.08 6.29 11.24
CA GLY A 307 21.22 7.74 11.37
C GLY A 307 22.57 8.16 11.97
N LEU A 308 23.61 7.34 11.77
CA LEU A 308 24.94 7.61 12.27
C LEU A 308 25.59 8.75 11.47
N ALA A 309 26.46 9.53 12.11
CA ALA A 309 27.22 10.55 11.40
C ALA A 309 28.14 9.91 10.36
N THR A 310 28.14 10.40 9.12
CA THR A 310 28.93 9.84 8.01
C THR A 310 30.44 9.82 8.25
N SER A 311 30.94 10.56 9.26
CA SER A 311 32.34 10.60 9.68
C SER A 311 32.73 9.57 10.73
N GLN A 312 31.80 8.72 11.20
CA GLN A 312 32.06 7.71 12.21
C GLN A 312 32.60 6.44 11.55
N GLU A 313 33.83 6.04 11.90
CA GLU A 313 34.37 4.74 11.49
C GLU A 313 33.57 3.62 12.16
N ILE A 314 32.96 2.76 11.36
CA ILE A 314 32.26 1.58 11.85
C ILE A 314 33.24 0.40 11.91
N ASP A 315 33.34 -0.23 13.07
CA ASP A 315 34.02 -1.51 13.20
C ASP A 315 33.21 -2.61 12.50
N LEU A 316 33.80 -3.22 11.48
CA LEU A 316 33.16 -4.25 10.65
C LEU A 316 32.83 -5.53 11.43
N ARG A 317 33.47 -5.73 12.59
CA ARG A 317 33.29 -6.89 13.49
C ARG A 317 32.31 -6.61 14.63
N GLN A 318 31.88 -5.37 14.78
CA GLN A 318 30.89 -5.02 15.78
C GLN A 318 29.52 -5.58 15.38
N GLY A 319 28.79 -6.11 16.35
CA GLY A 319 27.43 -6.59 16.15
C GLY A 319 26.51 -5.46 15.71
N LEU A 320 25.72 -5.68 14.66
CA LEU A 320 24.75 -4.71 14.16
C LEU A 320 23.72 -4.33 15.24
N PHE A 321 23.31 -5.29 16.08
CA PHE A 321 22.41 -5.03 17.21
C PHE A 321 23.07 -4.17 18.30
N ASP A 322 24.38 -4.32 18.50
CA ASP A 322 25.14 -3.48 19.44
C ASP A 322 25.31 -2.05 18.91
N LEU A 323 25.24 -1.86 17.58
CA LEU A 323 25.21 -0.55 16.92
C LEU A 323 23.83 0.13 16.99
N GLY A 324 22.82 -0.52 17.57
CA GLY A 324 21.46 0.00 17.69
C GLY A 324 20.50 -0.51 16.63
N MET A 325 20.87 -1.53 15.86
CA MET A 325 19.94 -2.23 14.98
C MET A 325 18.93 -3.03 15.82
N ASP A 326 17.67 -2.96 15.42
CA ASP A 326 16.53 -3.69 15.96
C ASP A 326 15.86 -4.55 14.87
N SER A 327 14.80 -5.26 15.22
CA SER A 327 14.06 -6.11 14.28
C SER A 327 13.48 -5.35 13.08
N LEU A 328 13.20 -4.05 13.21
CA LEU A 328 12.61 -3.24 12.14
C LEU A 328 13.69 -2.74 11.16
N THR A 329 14.78 -2.22 11.69
CA THR A 329 15.95 -1.76 10.93
C THR A 329 16.69 -2.91 10.24
N ALA A 330 16.65 -4.13 10.80
CA ALA A 330 17.15 -5.34 10.14
C ALA A 330 16.36 -5.68 8.86
N ILE A 331 15.03 -5.49 8.86
CA ILE A 331 14.18 -5.71 7.69
C ILE A 331 14.45 -4.62 6.62
N GLU A 332 14.60 -3.37 7.05
CA GLU A 332 14.96 -2.27 6.15
C GLU A 332 16.32 -2.49 5.47
N LEU A 333 17.33 -2.94 6.23
CA LEU A 333 18.65 -3.29 5.68
C LEU A 333 18.53 -4.38 4.60
N ARG A 334 17.77 -5.45 4.89
CA ARG A 334 17.50 -6.51 3.91
C ARG A 334 16.84 -5.94 2.64
N SER A 335 15.80 -5.12 2.78
CA SER A 335 15.09 -4.51 1.65
C SER A 335 16.03 -3.69 0.76
N ARG A 336 16.86 -2.83 1.38
CA ARG A 336 17.85 -2.02 0.65
C ARG A 336 18.93 -2.86 -0.01
N LEU A 337 19.38 -3.94 0.62
CA LEU A 337 20.31 -4.90 0.00
C LEU A 337 19.67 -5.58 -1.21
N GLN A 338 18.44 -6.06 -1.11
CA GLN A 338 17.73 -6.67 -2.25
C GLN A 338 17.60 -5.71 -3.42
N LYS A 339 17.20 -4.45 -3.14
CA LYS A 339 17.07 -3.40 -4.15
C LYS A 339 18.40 -3.05 -4.81
N SER A 340 19.46 -2.91 -4.01
CA SER A 340 20.78 -2.50 -4.52
C SER A 340 21.57 -3.63 -5.16
N LEU A 341 21.33 -4.89 -4.78
CA LEU A 341 22.04 -6.05 -5.31
C LEU A 341 21.25 -6.82 -6.37
N GLY A 342 19.97 -6.50 -6.59
CA GLY A 342 19.16 -7.09 -7.65
C GLY A 342 18.81 -8.57 -7.47
N PHE A 343 18.94 -9.12 -6.26
CA PHE A 343 18.57 -10.51 -5.96
C PHE A 343 17.88 -10.66 -4.59
N SER A 344 17.23 -11.80 -4.38
CA SER A 344 16.57 -12.13 -3.12
C SER A 344 17.57 -12.45 -2.01
N VAL A 345 17.47 -11.76 -0.87
CA VAL A 345 18.29 -12.01 0.32
C VAL A 345 17.43 -12.71 1.38
N SER A 346 18.01 -13.71 2.06
CA SER A 346 17.33 -14.50 3.09
C SER A 346 16.73 -13.64 4.22
N SER A 347 15.57 -14.04 4.74
CA SER A 347 14.87 -13.32 5.83
C SER A 347 15.65 -13.29 7.14
N ASN A 348 16.52 -14.28 7.36
CA ASN A 348 17.29 -14.44 8.59
C ASN A 348 18.71 -13.90 8.45
N VAL A 349 19.04 -13.19 7.37
CA VAL A 349 20.43 -12.83 7.03
C VAL A 349 21.10 -12.00 8.13
N VAL A 350 20.41 -10.99 8.68
CA VAL A 350 20.97 -10.11 9.72
C VAL A 350 21.13 -10.85 11.06
N PHE A 351 20.30 -11.87 11.31
CA PHE A 351 20.39 -12.69 12.52
C PHE A 351 21.47 -13.77 12.43
N ASN A 352 21.64 -14.36 11.25
CA ASN A 352 22.64 -15.41 11.01
C ASN A 352 24.04 -14.83 10.75
N TYR A 353 24.11 -13.58 10.28
CA TYR A 353 25.33 -12.85 9.96
C TYR A 353 25.27 -11.47 10.64
N PRO A 354 25.43 -11.42 11.98
CA PRO A 354 25.17 -10.22 12.78
C PRO A 354 26.23 -9.12 12.67
N THR A 355 27.28 -9.29 11.86
CA THR A 355 28.32 -8.27 11.62
C THR A 355 28.40 -7.90 10.14
N ILE A 356 28.95 -6.72 9.82
CA ILE A 356 29.13 -6.29 8.41
C ILE A 356 30.08 -7.26 7.69
N GLU A 357 31.15 -7.71 8.35
CA GLU A 357 32.10 -8.68 7.78
C GLU A 357 31.43 -10.00 7.43
N GLU A 358 30.62 -10.56 8.33
CA GLU A 358 29.88 -11.81 8.09
C GLU A 358 28.84 -11.67 6.99
N LEU A 359 28.12 -10.54 6.96
CA LEU A 359 27.09 -10.26 5.96
C LEU A 359 27.70 -10.13 4.57
N VAL A 360 28.82 -9.42 4.44
CA VAL A 360 29.57 -9.29 3.17
C VAL A 360 30.08 -10.66 2.71
N ASN A 361 30.66 -11.46 3.61
CA ASN A 361 31.14 -12.80 3.29
C ASN A 361 30.00 -13.72 2.80
N TYR A 362 28.82 -13.63 3.43
CA TYR A 362 27.63 -14.35 2.99
C TYR A 362 27.21 -13.93 1.57
N LEU A 363 27.12 -12.62 1.30
CA LEU A 363 26.73 -12.10 -0.02
C LEU A 363 27.72 -12.54 -1.11
N ILE A 364 29.02 -12.55 -0.79
CA ILE A 364 30.05 -13.07 -1.68
C ILE A 364 29.79 -14.54 -2.00
N LYS A 365 29.64 -15.38 -0.98
CA LYS A 365 29.44 -16.81 -1.15
C LYS A 365 28.15 -17.15 -1.90
N GLU A 366 27.07 -16.42 -1.66
CA GLU A 366 25.77 -16.75 -2.24
C GLU A 366 25.65 -16.36 -3.71
N LYS A 367 26.21 -15.20 -4.10
CA LYS A 367 25.94 -14.60 -5.43
C LYS A 367 27.13 -13.98 -6.12
N PHE A 368 28.15 -13.52 -5.40
CA PHE A 368 29.31 -12.89 -6.05
C PHE A 368 30.51 -13.81 -6.22
N GLU A 369 30.45 -15.07 -5.78
CA GLU A 369 31.53 -16.05 -5.88
C GLU A 369 32.18 -16.07 -7.28
N PRO A 370 31.43 -16.08 -8.40
CA PRO A 370 32.02 -16.03 -9.75
C PRO A 370 32.90 -14.81 -10.04
N TYR A 371 32.64 -13.67 -9.39
CA TYR A 371 33.39 -12.42 -9.58
C TYR A 371 34.71 -12.37 -8.80
N PHE A 372 34.97 -13.36 -7.95
CA PHE A 372 36.20 -13.49 -7.15
C PHE A 372 37.03 -14.74 -7.53
N LEU A 373 36.58 -15.54 -8.51
CA LEU A 373 37.29 -16.75 -8.94
C LEU A 373 38.56 -16.47 -9.77
N GLU A 374 38.62 -15.36 -10.52
CA GLU A 374 39.82 -14.96 -11.28
C GLU A 374 41.01 -14.59 -10.39
N GLU A 375 40.76 -14.18 -9.14
CA GLU A 375 41.78 -13.82 -8.16
C GLU A 375 42.37 -15.05 -7.47
N LYS A 376 41.52 -16.00 -7.08
CA LYS A 376 41.96 -17.29 -6.52
C LYS A 376 42.86 -18.07 -7.48
N LEU A 377 42.53 -18.08 -8.77
CA LEU A 377 43.36 -18.72 -9.79
C LEU A 377 44.72 -18.01 -9.97
N LYS A 378 44.82 -16.70 -9.76
CA LYS A 378 46.10 -15.97 -9.83
C LYS A 378 46.95 -16.15 -8.57
N GLU A 379 46.32 -16.17 -7.39
CA GLU A 379 47.02 -16.44 -6.13
C GLU A 379 47.55 -17.88 -6.06
N ASP A 380 46.76 -18.88 -6.49
CA ASP A 380 47.19 -20.28 -6.53
C ASP A 380 48.32 -20.52 -7.55
N ILE A 381 48.38 -19.76 -8.65
CA ILE A 381 49.49 -19.84 -9.62
C ILE A 381 50.78 -19.21 -9.07
N THR A 382 50.68 -18.18 -8.21
CA THR A 382 51.88 -17.52 -7.64
C THR A 382 52.54 -18.27 -6.48
N VAL A 383 51.92 -19.33 -5.95
CA VAL A 383 52.45 -20.10 -4.80
C VAL A 383 53.33 -21.29 -5.24
N ASP A 384 53.35 -21.65 -6.53
CA ASP A 384 54.06 -22.84 -7.05
C ASP A 384 55.31 -22.55 -7.91
N GLU A 385 55.95 -21.37 -7.78
CA GLU A 385 57.22 -21.05 -8.48
C GLU A 385 58.51 -21.46 -7.72
N ASP A 386 58.49 -22.58 -6.98
CA ASP A 386 59.71 -23.19 -6.43
C ASP A 386 59.72 -24.71 -6.61
N ASP A 387 59.55 -25.18 -7.86
CA ASP A 387 60.11 -26.45 -8.31
C ASP A 387 60.43 -26.39 -9.81
N THR A 388 61.70 -26.58 -10.12
CA THR A 388 62.29 -26.45 -11.46
C THR A 388 62.04 -27.66 -12.38
N LEU A 389 61.97 -27.37 -13.70
CA LEU A 389 62.20 -28.22 -14.91
C LEU A 389 61.00 -29.11 -15.33
N GLU A 390 60.49 -29.10 -16.57
CA GLU A 390 61.13 -28.99 -17.88
C GLU A 390 60.12 -28.49 -18.95
N LEU A 391 60.62 -27.69 -19.91
CA LEU A 391 59.90 -27.20 -21.10
C LEU A 391 59.72 -28.31 -22.15
N GLU A 392 58.58 -28.31 -22.85
CA GLU A 392 58.54 -28.44 -24.32
C GLU A 392 57.17 -28.04 -24.90
N GLY A 393 57.16 -27.22 -25.95
CA GLY A 393 55.96 -27.01 -26.79
C GLY A 393 55.57 -25.57 -27.13
N ALA A 394 56.44 -24.86 -27.86
CA ALA A 394 56.26 -23.52 -28.41
C ALA A 394 54.90 -23.20 -29.07
N ILE A 395 54.36 -22.01 -28.76
CA ILE A 395 53.79 -21.09 -29.76
C ILE A 395 54.35 -19.69 -29.48
N SER A 396 55.02 -19.12 -30.48
CA SER A 396 55.85 -17.92 -30.38
C SER A 396 55.05 -16.62 -30.23
N LYS A 397 55.69 -15.64 -29.58
CA LYS A 397 55.20 -14.29 -29.25
C LYS A 397 55.07 -13.33 -30.44
N GLU A 398 55.05 -13.82 -31.68
CA GLU A 398 55.08 -12.95 -32.88
C GLU A 398 53.71 -12.66 -33.50
N ASN A 399 52.61 -13.27 -33.03
CA ASN A 399 51.26 -13.04 -33.57
C ASN A 399 50.36 -12.07 -32.78
N ILE A 400 50.84 -11.48 -31.68
CA ILE A 400 50.01 -10.57 -30.85
C ILE A 400 50.18 -9.10 -31.30
N ALA A 401 51.31 -8.75 -31.91
CA ALA A 401 51.56 -7.39 -32.40
C ALA A 401 50.79 -7.05 -33.69
N GLU A 402 50.50 -8.03 -34.56
CA GLU A 402 49.69 -7.82 -35.78
C GLU A 402 48.18 -7.69 -35.50
N LEU A 403 47.69 -8.26 -34.39
CA LEU A 403 46.28 -8.15 -33.97
C LEU A 403 45.97 -6.81 -33.30
N LEU A 404 46.92 -6.21 -32.59
CA LEU A 404 46.78 -4.89 -31.94
C LEU A 404 46.89 -3.71 -32.92
N ALA A 405 47.51 -3.89 -34.09
CA ALA A 405 47.59 -2.85 -35.12
C ALA A 405 46.33 -2.70 -35.97
N LYS A 406 45.43 -3.70 -35.97
CA LYS A 406 44.21 -3.71 -36.79
C LYS A 406 42.97 -3.12 -36.10
N GLU A 407 43.02 -2.89 -34.79
CA GLU A 407 41.92 -2.32 -34.00
C GLU A 407 42.01 -0.80 -33.80
N LEU A 408 43.14 -0.17 -34.17
CA LEU A 408 43.35 1.28 -34.04
C LEU A 408 43.07 2.10 -35.33
N GLU A 409 42.60 1.48 -36.42
CA GLU A 409 42.22 2.18 -37.68
C GLU A 409 40.70 2.21 -37.96
N ILE A 410 39.83 1.80 -37.02
CA ILE A 410 38.37 2.00 -37.12
C ILE A 410 37.88 2.90 -35.98
N SER A 411 38.47 4.10 -35.88
CA SER A 411 37.82 5.28 -35.30
C SER A 411 38.56 6.53 -35.79
N ASN A 412 38.30 6.87 -37.05
CA ASN A 412 38.10 8.23 -37.51
C ASN A 412 37.00 8.25 -38.57
#